data_AF-A0A7V8VUL8-F1
#
_entry.id   AF-A0A7V8VUL8-F1
#
_cell.length_a   1.000
_cell.length_b   1.000
_cell.length_c   1.000
_cell.angle_alpha   90.00
_cell.angle_beta   90.00
_cell.angle_gamma   90.00
#
_symmetry.space_group_name_H-M   'P 1'
#
loop_
_entity.id
_entity.type
_entity.pdbx_description
1 polymer ?
#
loop_
_entity_poly.entity_id
_entity_poly.type
_entity_poly.pdbx_seq_one_letter_code
_entity_poly.pdbx_strand_id
1 'polypeptide(L)' 'MSGVTFGRCNDGRIEEEWELIDVPGLLGQIGAPPETAAG' A
#
# COMPACT_ATOMS: atom_id res chain seq x y z
N MET A 1 0.78 8.94 -7.04
CA MET A 1 0.64 7.88 -6.03
C MET A 1 -0.82 7.82 -5.66
N SER A 2 -1.42 6.63 -5.74
CA SER A 2 -2.81 6.38 -5.35
C SER A 2 -2.84 5.19 -4.42
N GLY A 3 -3.59 5.29 -3.33
CA GLY A 3 -3.78 4.21 -2.37
C GLY A 3 -5.17 4.29 -1.78
N VAL A 4 -5.63 3.19 -1.19
CA VAL A 4 -6.91 3.12 -0.50
C VAL A 4 -6.71 2.52 0.87
N THR A 5 -7.24 3.19 1.88
CA THR A 5 -7.24 2.74 3.26
C THR A 5 -8.64 2.28 3.65
N PHE A 6 -8.74 1.09 4.25
CA PHE A 6 -9.95 0.53 4.81
C PHE A 6 -9.77 0.36 6.31
N GLY A 7 -10.67 0.90 7.12
CA GLY A 7 -10.62 0.78 8.57
C GLY A 7 -11.89 0.15 9.14
N ARG A 8 -11.76 -0.74 10.12
CA ARG A 8 -12.85 -1.21 10.97
C ARG A 8 -12.83 -0.41 12.27
N CYS A 9 -13.87 0.38 12.50
CA CYS A 9 -13.97 1.23 13.69
C CYS A 9 -15.00 0.70 14.69
N ASN A 10 -14.67 0.80 15.98
CA ASN A 10 -15.56 0.50 17.09
C ASN A 10 -15.38 1.56 18.18
N ASP A 11 -16.48 2.08 18.73
CA ASP A 11 -16.46 3.16 19.74
C ASP A 11 -15.58 4.37 19.38
N GLY A 12 -15.62 4.80 18.12
CA GLY A 12 -14.85 5.94 17.63
C GLY A 12 -13.34 5.70 17.55
N ARG A 13 -12.88 4.46 17.71
CA ARG A 13 -11.48 4.04 17.53
C ARG A 13 -11.36 3.07 16.36
N ILE A 14 -10.21 3.11 15.69
CA ILE A 14 -9.85 2.12 14.67
C ILE A 14 -9.37 0.87 15.42
N GLU A 15 -10.04 -0.26 15.19
CA GLU A 15 -9.61 -1.56 15.73
C GLU A 15 -8.70 -2.30 14.75
N GLU A 16 -8.97 -2.17 13.45
CA GLU A 16 -8.18 -2.76 12.36
C GLU A 16 -8.09 -1.82 11.16
N GLU A 17 -6.97 -1.86 10.45
CA GLU A 17 -6.73 -1.09 9.24
C GLU A 17 -6.02 -1.94 8.19
N TRP A 18 -6.43 -1.79 6.93
CA TRP A 18 -5.79 -2.37 5.77
C TRP A 18 -5.49 -1.26 4.77
N GLU A 19 -4.32 -1.35 4.15
CA GLU A 19 -3.92 -0.40 3.13
C GLU A 19 -3.61 -1.15 1.83
N LEU A 20 -4.24 -0.72 0.74
CA LEU A 20 -3.85 -1.10 -0.61
C LEU A 20 -3.00 0.03 -1.20
N ILE A 21 -1.72 -0.26 -1.41
CA ILE A 21 -0.73 0.69 -1.92
C ILE A 21 -0.07 0.12 -3.18
N ASP A 22 0.14 0.96 -4.18
CA ASP A 22 0.99 0.66 -5.33
C ASP A 22 2.49 0.71 -4.94
N VAL A 23 2.95 -0.36 -4.28
CA VAL A 23 4.35 -0.52 -3.84
C VAL A 23 5.34 -0.50 -5.02
N PRO A 24 5.09 -1.18 -6.16
CA PRO A 24 5.97 -1.07 -7.33
C PRO A 24 6.12 0.36 -7.86
N GLY A 25 5.01 1.10 -7.98
CA GLY A 25 5.04 2.50 -8.42
C GLY A 25 5.74 3.43 -7.43
N LEU A 26 5.64 3.17 -6.12
CA LEU A 26 6.41 3.86 -5.08
C LEU A 26 7.92 3.62 -5.23
N LEU A 27 8.32 2.37 -5.36
CA LEU A 27 9.71 1.97 -5.51
C LEU A 27 10.34 2.54 -6.78
N GLY A 28 9.55 2.62 -7.87
CA GLY A 28 9.96 3.29 -9.10
C GLY A 28 10.30 4.77 -8.92
N GLN A 29 9.60 5.50 -8.03
CA GLN A 29 9.85 6.94 -7.80
C GLN A 29 11.22 7.22 -7.17
N ILE A 30 11.74 6.29 -6.38
CA ILE A 30 13.07 6.39 -5.77
C ILE A 30 14.16 5.70 -6.60
N GLY A 31 13.84 5.28 -7.83
CA GLY A 31 14.78 4.60 -8.74
C GLY A 31 15.13 3.17 -8.32
N ALA A 32 14.30 2.54 -7.47
CA ALA A 32 14.51 1.17 -6.98
C ALA A 32 13.37 0.22 -7.40
N PRO A 33 12.97 0.16 -8.69
CA PRO A 33 11.85 -0.66 -9.11
C PRO A 33 12.09 -2.15 -8.77
N PRO A 34 11.03 -2.91 -8.45
CA PRO A 34 11.18 -4.32 -8.11
C PRO A 34 11.77 -5.09 -9.28
N GLU A 35 12.67 -6.04 -8.99
CA GLU A 35 13.18 -6.97 -10.00
C GLU A 35 12.03 -7.78 -10.57
N THR A 36 11.87 -7.75 -11.90
CA THR A 36 10.88 -8.59 -12.56
C THR A 36 11.38 -10.02 -12.47
N ALA A 37 10.61 -10.94 -11.85
CA ALA A 37 10.92 -12.35 -11.91
C ALA A 37 10.89 -12.76 -13.40
N ALA A 38 12.06 -13.04 -13.97
CA ALA A 38 12.17 -13.55 -15.33
C ALA A 38 11.44 -14.90 -15.36
N GLY A 39 10.33 -14.94 -16.11
CA GLY A 39 9.65 -16.17 -16.47
C GLY A 39 10.40 -16.93 -17.56
#